data_AF-A0A7V9PY90-F1
#
_entry.id   AF-A0A7V9PY90-F1
#
_cell.length_a   1.000
_cell.length_b   1.000
_cell.length_c   1.000
_cell.angle_alpha   90.00
_cell.angle_beta   90.00
_cell.angle_gamma   90.00
#
_symmetry.space_group_name_H-M   'P 1'
#
loop_
_entity.id
_entity.type
_entity.pdbx_description
1 polymer ?
#
loop_
_entity_poly.entity_id
_entity_poly.type
_entity_poly.pdbx_seq_one_letter_code
_entity_poly.pdbx_strand_id
1 'polypeptide(L)'
;MVSVDVYLRGSKIIVRASWKIESVAASENYDTVADPTAVVFSARLGSAAKTDYTYPSAEVTKVSTGIYELAFIPAVGRWYVHAQGTGTAHGAGRVTFQIDESEALAA
;
A
#
# COMPACT_ATOMS: atom_id res chain seq x y z
N MET A 1 13.92 -0.76 0.92
CA MET A 1 12.95 -1.87 0.99
C MET A 1 11.53 -1.34 1.17
N VAL A 2 10.52 -2.02 0.61
CA VAL A 2 9.09 -1.71 0.81
C VAL A 2 8.37 -2.93 1.37
N SER A 3 7.60 -2.75 2.45
CA SER A 3 6.63 -3.76 2.91
C SER A 3 5.21 -3.28 2.62
N VAL A 4 4.31 -4.21 2.30
CA VAL A 4 2.90 -3.91 2.03
C VAL A 4 2.03 -4.88 2.81
N ASP A 5 1.13 -4.33 3.62
CA ASP A 5 0.24 -5.06 4.51
C ASP A 5 -1.22 -4.65 4.23
N VAL A 6 -2.15 -5.57 4.49
CA VAL A 6 -3.58 -5.36 4.27
C VAL A 6 -4.34 -5.64 5.55
N TYR A 7 -5.27 -4.76 5.90
CA TYR A 7 -6.16 -4.97 7.03
C TYR A 7 -7.50 -4.26 6.83
N LEU A 8 -8.50 -4.66 7.60
CA LEU A 8 -9.84 -4.10 7.58
C LEU A 8 -9.98 -2.95 8.59
N ARG A 9 -10.66 -1.87 8.21
CA ARG A 9 -11.05 -0.78 9.12
C ARG A 9 -12.50 -0.40 8.83
N GLY A 10 -13.43 -0.94 9.61
CA GLY A 10 -14.86 -0.86 9.30
C GLY A 10 -15.15 -1.54 7.96
N SER A 11 -15.89 -0.87 7.07
CA SER A 11 -16.18 -1.37 5.71
C SER A 11 -15.08 -1.11 4.68
N LYS A 12 -13.95 -0.50 5.08
CA LYS A 12 -12.84 -0.19 4.18
C LYS A 12 -11.74 -1.24 4.30
N ILE A 13 -11.14 -1.56 3.15
CA ILE A 13 -9.81 -2.14 3.11
C ILE A 13 -8.79 -1.02 3.25
N ILE A 14 -7.78 -1.28 4.08
CA ILE A 14 -6.59 -0.46 4.19
C ILE A 14 -5.41 -1.25 3.64
N VAL A 15 -4.73 -0.68 2.65
CA VAL A 15 -3.44 -1.16 2.18
C VAL A 15 -2.38 -0.21 2.71
N ARG A 16 -1.57 -0.69 3.65
CA ARG A 16 -0.46 0.07 4.24
C ARG A 16 0.82 -0.30 3.53
N ALA A 17 1.59 0.69 3.11
CA ALA A 17 2.93 0.49 2.59
C ALA A 17 3.95 1.25 3.44
N SER A 18 5.07 0.60 3.73
CA SER A 18 6.16 1.14 4.54
C SER A 18 7.47 1.16 3.77
N TRP A 19 8.13 2.31 3.68
CA TRP A 19 9.40 2.50 2.99
C TRP A 19 10.56 2.70 3.96
N LYS A 20 11.66 2.06 3.62
CA LYS A 20 12.94 2.15 4.32
C LYS A 20 14.07 2.30 3.30
N ILE A 21 15.05 3.13 3.61
CA ILE A 21 16.33 3.18 2.92
C ILE A 21 17.23 2.15 3.58
N GLU A 22 17.69 1.19 2.79
CA GLU A 22 18.72 0.25 3.26
C GLU A 22 20.05 0.99 3.22
N SER A 23 20.71 1.06 4.38
CA SER A 23 22.09 1.51 4.46
C SER A 23 22.95 0.35 4.96
N VAL A 24 23.92 -0.05 4.13
CA VAL A 24 24.92 -1.04 4.51
C VAL A 24 26.10 -0.28 5.11
N ALA A 25 26.24 -0.30 6.44
CA ALA A 25 27.50 0.05 7.07
C ALA A 25 28.38 -1.21 7.12
N ALA A 26 29.71 -1.04 7.18
CA ALA A 26 30.69 -2.15 7.12
C ALA A 26 30.54 -3.23 8.21
N SER A 27 29.62 -3.06 9.18
CA SER A 27 29.37 -4.02 10.25
C SER A 27 27.89 -4.32 10.53
N GLU A 28 26.92 -3.53 10.05
CA GLU A 28 25.48 -3.73 10.34
C GLU A 28 24.58 -3.15 9.22
N ASN A 29 23.42 -3.80 8.99
CA ASN A 29 22.36 -3.27 8.14
C ASN A 29 21.44 -2.37 8.97
N TYR A 30 21.37 -1.09 8.62
CA TYR A 30 20.40 -0.16 9.22
C TYR A 30 19.29 0.16 8.21
N ASP A 31 18.07 -0.21 8.56
CA ASP A 31 16.84 0.22 7.90
C ASP A 31 16.44 1.61 8.41
N THR A 32 16.76 2.66 7.65
CA THR A 32 16.31 4.02 7.99
C THR A 32 14.94 4.28 7.38
N VAL A 33 13.92 4.51 8.20
CA VAL A 33 12.59 4.88 7.72
C VAL A 33 12.64 6.28 7.12
N ALA A 34 12.19 6.43 5.88
CA ALA A 34 12.20 7.70 5.16
C ALA A 34 11.04 7.79 4.18
N ASP A 35 10.60 9.02 3.88
CA ASP A 35 9.54 9.25 2.92
C ASP A 35 10.04 9.13 1.48
N PRO A 36 9.26 8.49 0.60
CA PRO A 36 9.41 8.65 -0.84
C PRO A 36 9.08 10.09 -1.27
N THR A 37 9.61 10.52 -2.41
CA THR A 37 9.25 11.82 -3.01
C THR A 37 7.84 11.81 -3.58
N ALA A 38 7.44 10.71 -4.21
CA ALA A 38 6.07 10.47 -4.64
C ALA A 38 5.65 9.06 -4.23
N VAL A 39 4.37 8.91 -3.86
CA VAL A 39 3.76 7.62 -3.52
C VAL A 39 2.53 7.41 -4.38
N VAL A 40 2.49 6.27 -5.08
CA VAL A 40 1.36 5.86 -5.91
C VAL A 40 0.93 4.46 -5.50
N PHE A 41 -0.36 4.30 -5.23
CA PHE A 41 -0.99 3.00 -5.11
C PHE A 41 -1.78 2.71 -6.38
N SER A 42 -1.53 1.56 -7.00
CA SER A 42 -2.28 1.05 -8.14
C SER A 42 -3.13 -0.12 -7.70
N ALA A 43 -4.46 -0.01 -7.79
CA ALA A 43 -5.39 -1.10 -7.47
C ALA A 43 -6.08 -1.63 -8.72
N ARG A 44 -6.29 -2.95 -8.77
CA ARG A 44 -6.98 -3.64 -9.88
C ARG A 44 -7.83 -4.80 -9.34
N LEU A 45 -9.10 -4.85 -9.75
CA LEU A 45 -9.99 -5.99 -9.53
C LEU A 45 -9.87 -6.97 -10.70
N GLY A 46 -9.34 -8.18 -10.46
CA GLY A 46 -9.20 -9.20 -11.50
C GLY A 46 -8.48 -8.69 -12.74
N SER A 47 -9.15 -8.77 -13.89
CA SER A 47 -8.67 -8.26 -15.18
C SER A 47 -9.15 -6.83 -15.51
N ALA A 48 -9.88 -6.16 -14.61
CA ALA A 48 -10.41 -4.81 -14.83
C ALA A 48 -9.31 -3.76 -15.07
N ALA A 49 -9.72 -2.54 -15.41
CA ALA A 49 -8.80 -1.41 -15.50
C ALA A 49 -8.13 -1.12 -14.14
N LYS A 50 -6.89 -0.65 -14.20
CA LYS A 50 -6.12 -0.22 -13.03
C LYS A 50 -6.57 1.19 -12.62
N THR A 51 -6.74 1.42 -11.34
CA THR A 51 -6.95 2.76 -10.76
C THR A 51 -5.71 3.17 -9.99
N ASP A 52 -5.19 4.37 -10.26
CA ASP A 52 -4.03 4.94 -9.57
C ASP A 52 -4.47 6.00 -8.56
N TYR A 53 -3.96 5.88 -7.34
CA TYR A 53 -4.16 6.81 -6.24
C TYR A 53 -2.79 7.39 -5.84
N THR A 54 -2.60 8.69 -6.08
CA THR A 54 -1.31 9.37 -5.85
C THR A 54 -1.40 10.22 -4.59
N TYR A 55 -0.45 10.07 -3.67
CA TYR A 55 -0.37 10.95 -2.50
C TYR A 55 0.10 12.36 -2.90
N PRO A 56 -0.52 13.43 -2.36
CA PRO A 56 -1.70 13.40 -1.49
C PRO A 56 -3.01 13.20 -2.29
N SER A 57 -3.92 12.36 -1.77
CA SER A 57 -5.32 12.26 -2.23
C SER A 57 -6.27 12.02 -1.05
N ALA A 58 -7.58 11.93 -1.31
CA ALA A 58 -8.57 11.63 -0.27
C ALA A 58 -8.47 10.17 0.24
N GLU A 59 -8.00 9.27 -0.62
CA GLU A 59 -7.85 7.84 -0.35
C GLU A 59 -6.47 7.49 0.20
N VAL A 60 -5.44 8.29 -0.14
CA VAL A 60 -4.06 8.04 0.29
C VAL A 60 -3.66 9.03 1.36
N THR A 61 -3.43 8.52 2.57
CA THR A 61 -3.01 9.31 3.72
C THR A 61 -1.63 8.92 4.19
N LYS A 62 -0.85 9.91 4.61
CA LYS A 62 0.42 9.68 5.31
C LYS A 62 0.10 9.49 6.80
N VAL A 63 0.50 8.35 7.36
CA VAL A 63 0.28 8.03 8.77
C VAL A 63 1.46 8.45 9.63
N SER A 64 2.67 8.19 9.14
CA SER A 64 3.93 8.63 9.74
C SER A 64 5.02 8.65 8.66
N THR A 65 6.24 9.06 9.01
CA THR A 65 7.38 9.01 8.08
C THR A 65 7.53 7.61 7.50
N GLY A 66 7.62 7.51 6.17
CA GLY A 66 7.74 6.27 5.43
C GLY A 66 6.49 5.39 5.43
N ILE A 67 5.39 5.75 6.11
CA ILE A 67 4.17 4.92 6.20
C ILE A 67 2.97 5.64 5.58
N TYR A 68 2.43 5.02 4.53
CA TYR A 68 1.30 5.52 3.76
C TYR A 68 0.20 4.46 3.69
N GLU A 69 -1.05 4.91 3.69
CA GLU A 69 -2.23 4.06 3.64
C GLU A 69 -3.15 4.47 2.49
N LEU A 70 -3.47 3.51 1.63
CA LEU A 70 -4.60 3.57 0.72
C LEU A 70 -5.84 2.99 1.43
N ALA A 71 -6.92 3.76 1.51
CA ALA A 71 -8.19 3.35 2.08
C ALA A 71 -9.31 3.40 1.04
N PHE A 72 -9.95 2.26 0.75
CA PHE A 72 -11.07 2.19 -0.21
C PHE A 72 -12.07 1.10 0.16
N ILE A 73 -13.28 1.20 -0.41
CA ILE A 73 -14.33 0.18 -0.29
C ILE A 73 -14.19 -0.75 -1.50
N PRO A 74 -13.74 -2.00 -1.33
CA PRO A 74 -13.58 -2.91 -2.44
C PRO A 74 -14.93 -3.49 -2.88
N ALA A 75 -15.08 -3.78 -4.18
CA ALA A 75 -16.06 -4.73 -4.64
C ALA A 75 -15.59 -6.18 -4.36
N VAL A 76 -16.52 -7.13 -4.37
CA VAL A 76 -16.24 -8.57 -4.26
C VAL A 76 -15.29 -9.01 -5.38
N GLY A 77 -14.36 -9.90 -5.02
CA GLY A 77 -13.44 -10.55 -5.94
C GLY A 77 -11.96 -10.36 -5.57
N ARG A 78 -11.09 -10.76 -6.52
CA ARG A 78 -9.64 -10.77 -6.31
C ARG A 78 -9.02 -9.43 -6.64
N TRP A 79 -8.36 -8.83 -5.67
CA TRP A 79 -7.68 -7.55 -5.81
C TRP A 79 -6.17 -7.71 -5.88
N TYR A 80 -5.55 -6.90 -6.74
CA TYR A 80 -4.12 -6.73 -6.84
C TYR A 80 -3.81 -5.27 -6.54
N VAL A 81 -3.02 -5.02 -5.51
CA VAL A 81 -2.61 -3.66 -5.14
C VAL A 81 -1.09 -3.58 -5.17
N HIS A 82 -0.58 -2.57 -5.86
CA HIS A 82 0.84 -2.28 -5.99
C HIS A 82 1.11 -0.89 -5.41
N ALA A 83 2.05 -0.79 -4.49
CA ALA A 83 2.49 0.46 -3.90
C ALA A 83 3.88 0.79 -4.44
N GLN A 84 4.06 2.00 -4.98
CA GLN A 84 5.32 2.46 -5.55
C GLN A 84 5.71 3.81 -4.96
N GLY A 85 6.94 3.88 -4.46
CA GLY A 85 7.60 5.09 -4.00
C GLY A 85 8.78 5.45 -4.90
N THR A 86 9.02 6.74 -5.10
CA THR A 86 10.18 7.27 -5.85
C THR A 86 11.11 8.09 -4.94
N GLY A 87 12.26 8.52 -5.46
CA GLY A 87 13.22 9.35 -4.72
C GLY A 87 14.21 8.53 -3.88
N THR A 88 14.64 9.08 -2.75
CA THR A 88 15.67 8.43 -1.91
C THR A 88 15.17 7.12 -1.30
N ALA A 89 13.95 7.13 -0.76
CA ALA A 89 13.24 5.92 -0.32
C ALA A 89 12.46 5.30 -1.49
N HIS A 90 13.14 5.01 -2.60
CA HIS A 90 12.51 4.35 -3.73
C HIS A 90 12.19 2.88 -3.44
N GLY A 91 11.18 2.37 -4.12
CA GLY A 91 10.89 0.95 -4.14
C GLY A 91 9.43 0.68 -4.40
N ALA A 92 9.15 -0.60 -4.64
CA ALA A 92 7.82 -1.08 -4.94
C ALA A 92 7.50 -2.33 -4.13
N GLY A 93 6.23 -2.47 -3.75
CA GLY A 93 5.69 -3.65 -3.10
C GLY A 93 4.32 -3.98 -3.65
N ARG A 94 3.92 -5.25 -3.54
CA ARG A 94 2.61 -5.70 -4.01
C ARG A 94 1.93 -6.57 -2.97
N VAL A 95 0.62 -6.52 -2.96
CA VAL A 95 -0.23 -7.43 -2.21
C VAL A 95 -1.39 -7.89 -3.08
N THR A 96 -1.87 -9.09 -2.79
CA THR A 96 -3.06 -9.67 -3.43
C THR A 96 -3.95 -10.19 -2.33
N PHE A 97 -5.24 -9.87 -2.40
CA PHE A 97 -6.23 -10.32 -1.45
C PHE A 97 -7.55 -10.62 -2.16
N GLN A 98 -8.42 -11.35 -1.50
CA GLN A 98 -9.73 -11.78 -2.00
C GLN A 98 -10.80 -11.20 -1.08
N ILE A 99 -11.86 -10.67 -1.67
CA ILE A 99 -13.09 -10.29 -0.97
C ILE A 99 -14.17 -11.27 -1.39
N ASP A 100 -14.68 -12.06 -0.45
CA ASP A 100 -15.71 -13.06 -0.72
C ASP A 100 -17.10 -12.57 -0.25
N GLU A 101 -18.16 -13.02 -0.95
CA GLU A 101 -19.55 -12.65 -0.64
C GLU A 101 -20.01 -13.12 0.75
N SER A 102 -19.36 -14.15 1.32
CA SER A 102 -19.70 -14.68 2.64
C SER A 102 -19.40 -13.72 3.80
N GLU A 103 -18.65 -12.65 3.56
CA GLU A 103 -18.46 -11.55 4.52
C GLU A 103 -19.28 -10.29 4.16
N ALA A 104 -19.87 -10.22 2.97
CA ALA A 104 -20.71 -9.09 2.53
C ALA A 104 -22.18 -9.19 3.02
N LEU A 105 -22.61 -10.38 3.48
CA LEU A 105 -23.98 -10.66 3.94
C LEU A 105 -24.15 -10.67 5.47
N ALA A 106 -23.12 -10.33 6.25
CA ALA A 106 -23.16 -10.34 7.71
C ALA A 106 -23.10 -8.94 8.38
N ALA A 107 -23.31 -7.86 7.61
CA ALA A 107 -23.34 -6.49 8.12
C ALA A 107 -24.73 -5.85 7.96
#